data_AF-A0A164MJU5-F1
#
_entry.id   AF-A0A164MJU5-F1
#
_cell.length_a   1.000
_cell.length_b   1.000
_cell.length_c   1.000
_cell.angle_alpha   90.00
_cell.angle_beta   90.00
_cell.angle_gamma   90.00
#
_symmetry.space_group_name_H-M   'P 1'
#
loop_
_entity.id
_entity.type
_entity.pdbx_description
1 polymer ?
#
loop_
_entity_poly.entity_id
_entity_poly.type
_entity_poly.pdbx_seq_one_letter_code
_entity_poly.pdbx_strand_id
1 'polypeptide(L)'
;MSGWGKFSSSFASLNIGQKAGSLAKGLNSSVQATKERFGQVNADDITELPQEYKDLEARVDALRQAHIEFLKIAKVYENESYDYPTQIQESLTEFGSSLSHNITTFAATNLKGTSLPTPTPSAAPQSVHKTLPHALARASATASKNVGEDDKLGRALHLYSGAFEKISDARLTSQADIRTGFLQPWQVTLNSSIAAAMKARAAVRVSRLELDGCKASLKGASAAKEEQARLEVENAEDDLVQKTEVAIGLMKTVLENPEPLLNLNALAKAQLVYFAQAAEVLSSVQGDIEELAAAAEGHYRKSRDH
;
A
#
# COMPACT_ATOMS: atom_id res chain seq x y z
N MET A 1 40.29 14.42 -35.56
CA MET A 1 39.34 13.96 -34.52
C MET A 1 37.94 14.42 -34.93
N SER A 2 37.22 13.71 -35.80
CA SER A 2 36.44 12.48 -35.52
C SER A 2 35.19 12.70 -34.64
N GLY A 3 34.40 13.75 -34.89
CA GLY A 3 33.19 14.05 -34.11
C GLY A 3 31.86 14.15 -34.89
N TRP A 4 31.86 14.44 -36.20
CA TRP A 4 30.61 14.75 -36.93
C TRP A 4 30.10 13.66 -37.89
N GLY A 5 30.91 12.67 -38.24
CA GLY A 5 30.47 11.53 -39.07
C GLY A 5 29.66 10.46 -38.34
N LYS A 6 29.58 10.53 -37.00
CA LYS A 6 28.87 9.53 -36.16
C LYS A 6 27.43 9.91 -35.83
N PHE A 7 26.96 11.10 -36.20
CA PHE A 7 25.57 11.50 -35.96
C PHE A 7 24.63 11.17 -37.13
N SER A 8 25.12 11.09 -38.38
CA SER A 8 24.28 10.69 -39.51
C SER A 8 24.19 9.17 -39.72
N SER A 9 25.07 8.39 -39.08
CA SER A 9 25.10 6.93 -39.19
C SER A 9 24.19 6.20 -38.17
N SER A 10 23.68 6.89 -37.15
CA SER A 10 22.72 6.32 -36.18
C SER A 10 21.24 6.49 -36.57
N PHE A 11 20.93 7.21 -37.64
CA PHE A 11 19.55 7.32 -38.17
C PHE A 11 19.25 6.35 -39.32
N ALA A 12 20.27 5.70 -39.90
CA ALA A 12 20.12 4.83 -41.07
C ALA A 12 19.88 3.34 -40.72
N SER A 13 19.90 2.96 -39.44
CA SER A 13 19.69 1.57 -39.00
C SER A 13 18.48 1.37 -38.09
N LEU A 14 17.63 2.39 -37.95
CA LEU A 14 16.31 2.20 -37.34
C LEU A 14 15.44 1.42 -38.33
N ASN A 15 15.08 0.20 -37.94
CA ASN A 15 14.16 -0.69 -38.62
C ASN A 15 12.74 -0.05 -38.70
N ILE A 16 12.62 0.93 -39.61
CA ILE A 16 11.42 1.73 -39.87
C ILE A 16 10.28 0.86 -40.38
N GLY A 17 10.56 -0.27 -41.05
CA GLY A 17 9.56 -1.22 -41.50
C GLY A 17 8.82 -1.91 -40.36
N GLN A 18 9.54 -2.44 -39.35
CA GLN A 18 8.91 -3.07 -38.17
C GLN A 18 8.17 -2.07 -37.28
N LYS A 19 8.68 -0.83 -37.14
CA LYS A 19 8.01 0.22 -36.37
C LYS A 19 6.83 0.86 -37.11
N ALA A 20 6.87 0.94 -38.44
CA ALA A 20 5.73 1.38 -39.25
C ALA A 20 4.61 0.33 -39.25
N GLY A 21 4.95 -0.96 -39.30
CA GLY A 21 3.98 -2.05 -39.14
C GLY A 21 3.28 -2.02 -37.78
N SER A 22 4.01 -1.82 -36.69
CA SER A 22 3.42 -1.71 -35.34
C SER A 22 2.63 -0.41 -35.12
N LEU A 23 3.05 0.71 -35.72
CA LEU A 23 2.28 1.97 -35.74
C LEU A 23 1.00 1.85 -36.56
N ALA A 24 1.05 1.22 -37.73
CA ALA A 24 -0.12 0.99 -38.58
C ALA A 24 -1.12 0.03 -37.91
N LYS A 25 -0.64 -1.05 -37.27
CA LYS A 25 -1.48 -1.94 -36.43
C LYS A 25 -2.12 -1.19 -35.26
N GLY A 26 -1.37 -0.31 -34.59
CA GLY A 26 -1.87 0.54 -33.51
C GLY A 26 -2.93 1.56 -33.95
N LEU A 27 -2.78 2.14 -35.15
CA LEU A 27 -3.77 3.06 -35.72
C LEU A 27 -5.05 2.32 -36.14
N ASN A 28 -4.95 1.17 -36.80
CA ASN A 28 -6.12 0.43 -37.27
C ASN A 28 -6.98 -0.11 -36.09
N SER A 29 -6.33 -0.63 -35.05
CA SER A 29 -7.00 -1.06 -33.81
C SER A 29 -7.65 0.12 -33.06
N SER A 30 -7.04 1.31 -33.07
CA SER A 30 -7.63 2.52 -32.47
C SER A 30 -8.87 3.02 -33.22
N VAL A 31 -8.87 2.92 -34.56
CA VAL A 31 -10.02 3.26 -35.41
C VAL A 31 -11.17 2.29 -35.17
N GLN A 32 -10.89 0.99 -35.05
CA GLN A 32 -11.92 -0.02 -34.75
C GLN A 32 -12.51 0.16 -33.34
N ALA A 33 -11.66 0.41 -32.32
CA ALA A 33 -12.13 0.70 -30.97
C ALA A 33 -13.02 1.95 -30.90
N THR A 34 -12.75 2.94 -31.76
CA THR A 34 -13.58 4.14 -31.89
C THR A 34 -14.90 3.81 -32.58
N LYS A 35 -14.89 3.07 -33.70
CA LYS A 35 -16.11 2.65 -34.40
C LYS A 35 -17.05 1.81 -33.53
N GLU A 36 -16.52 0.93 -32.70
CA GLU A 36 -17.30 0.14 -31.74
C GLU A 36 -17.95 0.99 -30.65
N ARG A 37 -17.22 1.99 -30.11
CA ARG A 37 -17.79 2.93 -29.12
C ARG A 37 -18.88 3.84 -29.70
N PHE A 38 -18.82 4.13 -30.99
CA PHE A 38 -19.78 4.99 -31.69
C PHE A 38 -20.91 4.21 -32.40
N GLY A 39 -21.01 2.89 -32.19
CA GLY A 39 -22.11 2.07 -32.71
C GLY A 39 -22.14 1.92 -34.24
N GLN A 40 -21.01 2.15 -34.92
CA GLN A 40 -20.89 2.05 -36.38
C GLN A 40 -20.49 0.64 -36.87
N VAL A 41 -20.44 -0.35 -35.98
CA VAL A 41 -20.11 -1.75 -36.29
C VAL A 41 -21.33 -2.62 -35.98
N ASN A 42 -21.73 -3.47 -36.92
CA ASN A 42 -22.81 -4.44 -36.68
C ASN A 42 -22.36 -5.42 -35.59
N ALA A 43 -23.26 -5.80 -34.68
CA ALA A 43 -22.96 -6.72 -33.58
C ALA A 43 -22.40 -8.07 -34.07
N ASP A 44 -22.81 -8.52 -35.27
CA ASP A 44 -22.34 -9.76 -35.90
C ASP A 44 -20.87 -9.70 -36.37
N ASP A 45 -20.29 -8.50 -36.49
CA ASP A 45 -18.88 -8.31 -36.89
C ASP A 45 -17.92 -8.26 -35.68
N ILE A 46 -18.47 -8.36 -34.47
CA ILE A 46 -17.69 -8.37 -33.22
C ILE A 46 -17.29 -9.81 -32.92
N THR A 47 -15.98 -10.12 -32.94
CA THR A 47 -15.54 -11.44 -32.49
C THR A 47 -15.89 -11.63 -31.02
N GLU A 48 -16.73 -12.63 -30.72
CA GLU A 48 -17.12 -12.99 -29.36
C GLU A 48 -16.06 -13.83 -28.66
N LEU A 49 -15.82 -13.53 -27.38
CA LEU A 49 -14.96 -14.34 -26.53
C LEU A 49 -15.77 -15.46 -25.85
N PRO A 50 -15.14 -16.62 -25.55
CA PRO A 50 -15.80 -17.73 -24.86
C PRO A 50 -16.44 -17.31 -23.54
N GLN A 51 -17.55 -17.94 -23.16
CA GLN A 51 -18.24 -17.60 -21.91
C GLN A 51 -17.36 -17.84 -20.68
N GLU A 52 -16.59 -18.94 -20.66
CA GLU A 52 -15.65 -19.23 -19.57
C GLU A 52 -14.64 -18.09 -19.37
N TYR A 53 -14.17 -17.47 -20.46
CA TYR A 53 -13.27 -16.33 -20.40
C TYR A 53 -13.93 -15.13 -19.71
N LYS A 54 -15.15 -14.77 -20.13
CA LYS A 54 -15.91 -13.64 -19.57
C LYS A 54 -16.21 -13.85 -18.08
N ASP A 55 -16.53 -15.07 -17.68
CA ASP A 55 -16.78 -15.41 -16.28
C ASP A 55 -15.50 -15.27 -15.43
N LEU A 56 -14.35 -15.69 -15.96
CA LEU A 56 -13.05 -15.50 -15.31
C LEU A 56 -12.70 -14.01 -15.18
N GLU A 57 -12.95 -13.21 -16.22
CA GLU A 57 -12.73 -11.77 -16.18
C GLU A 57 -13.51 -11.10 -15.05
N ALA A 58 -14.81 -11.40 -14.95
CA ALA A 58 -15.68 -10.83 -13.92
C ALA A 58 -15.20 -11.20 -12.51
N ARG A 59 -14.76 -12.45 -12.31
CA ARG A 59 -14.23 -12.91 -11.02
C ARG A 59 -12.90 -12.23 -10.67
N VAL A 60 -11.99 -12.08 -11.64
CA VAL A 60 -10.70 -11.40 -11.42
C VAL A 60 -10.89 -9.91 -11.16
N ASP A 61 -11.85 -9.25 -11.84
CA ASP A 61 -12.20 -7.85 -11.57
C ASP A 61 -12.76 -7.67 -10.16
N ALA A 62 -13.66 -8.54 -9.72
CA ALA A 62 -14.18 -8.53 -8.35
C ALA A 62 -13.06 -8.74 -7.32
N LEU A 63 -12.16 -9.69 -7.56
CA LEU A 63 -11.02 -9.96 -6.67
C LEU A 63 -10.07 -8.76 -6.60
N ARG A 64 -9.75 -8.15 -7.75
CA ARG A 64 -8.92 -6.95 -7.82
C ARG A 64 -9.57 -5.79 -7.06
N GLN A 65 -10.86 -5.58 -7.24
CA GLN A 65 -11.58 -4.51 -6.57
C GLN A 65 -11.55 -4.70 -5.05
N ALA A 66 -11.80 -5.93 -4.57
CA ALA A 66 -11.68 -6.26 -3.15
C ALA A 66 -10.27 -5.97 -2.60
N HIS A 67 -9.20 -6.28 -3.36
CA HIS A 67 -7.83 -5.94 -2.97
C HIS A 67 -7.61 -4.43 -2.84
N ILE A 68 -8.09 -3.65 -3.80
CA ILE A 68 -7.91 -2.19 -3.83
C ILE A 68 -8.68 -1.53 -2.69
N GLU A 69 -9.96 -1.90 -2.52
CA GLU A 69 -10.83 -1.31 -1.50
C GLU A 69 -10.32 -1.56 -0.09
N PHE A 70 -9.89 -2.80 0.18
CA PHE A 70 -9.39 -3.14 1.50
C PHE A 70 -8.02 -2.49 1.78
N LEU A 71 -7.10 -2.52 0.81
CA LEU A 71 -5.78 -1.92 0.95
C LEU A 71 -5.86 -0.40 1.15
N LYS A 72 -6.83 0.28 0.51
CA LYS A 72 -7.05 1.73 0.68
C LYS A 72 -7.19 2.12 2.14
N ILE A 73 -7.90 1.33 2.93
CA ILE A 73 -8.09 1.59 4.37
C ILE A 73 -6.90 1.08 5.16
N ALA A 74 -6.48 -0.17 4.91
CA ALA A 74 -5.45 -0.80 5.71
C ALA A 74 -4.07 -0.14 5.59
N LYS A 75 -3.79 0.60 4.52
CA LYS A 75 -2.57 1.43 4.39
C LYS A 75 -2.34 2.40 5.55
N VAL A 76 -3.39 2.72 6.32
CA VAL A 76 -3.27 3.48 7.56
C VAL A 76 -2.23 2.89 8.53
N TYR A 77 -2.06 1.56 8.55
CA TYR A 77 -1.06 0.87 9.38
C TYR A 77 0.40 1.09 8.94
N GLU A 78 0.64 1.71 7.78
CA GLU A 78 1.99 2.15 7.38
C GLU A 78 2.46 3.35 8.20
N ASN A 79 1.52 4.21 8.63
CA ASN A 79 1.83 5.40 9.40
C ASN A 79 1.69 5.11 10.90
N GLU A 80 2.78 5.11 11.65
CA GLU A 80 2.76 4.82 13.09
C GLU A 80 1.77 5.71 13.87
N SER A 81 1.67 6.98 13.50
CA SER A 81 0.88 8.02 14.17
C SER A 81 -0.62 8.03 13.81
N TYR A 82 -1.12 7.03 13.09
CA TYR A 82 -2.46 7.14 12.50
C TYR A 82 -3.60 7.32 13.52
N ASP A 83 -3.39 6.85 14.76
CA ASP A 83 -4.37 6.94 15.85
C ASP A 83 -4.17 8.17 16.74
N TYR A 84 -3.17 9.01 16.45
CA TYR A 84 -2.87 10.23 17.18
C TYR A 84 -2.62 11.43 16.25
N PRO A 85 -3.65 11.92 15.55
CA PRO A 85 -3.51 12.96 14.52
C PRO A 85 -3.09 14.34 15.04
N THR A 86 -3.28 14.63 16.34
CA THR A 86 -2.91 15.92 16.96
C THR A 86 -1.40 16.12 17.13
N GLN A 87 -0.61 15.08 16.92
CA GLN A 87 0.84 15.07 17.05
C GLN A 87 1.61 16.01 16.13
N ILE A 88 0.99 16.50 15.05
CA ILE A 88 1.64 17.47 14.16
C ILE A 88 2.05 18.72 14.97
N GLN A 89 1.29 19.08 16.00
CA GLN A 89 1.62 20.19 16.90
C GLN A 89 2.77 19.87 17.86
N GLU A 90 2.81 18.65 18.42
CA GLU A 90 3.90 18.20 19.30
C GLU A 90 5.24 18.06 18.57
N SER A 91 5.19 17.69 17.29
CA SER A 91 6.39 17.50 16.45
C SER A 91 7.18 18.79 16.23
N LEU A 92 6.54 19.96 16.27
CA LEU A 92 7.20 21.27 16.16
C LEU A 92 8.03 21.62 17.41
N THR A 93 7.54 21.26 18.59
CA THR A 93 8.26 21.48 19.86
C THR A 93 9.45 20.52 19.99
N GLU A 94 9.29 19.26 19.58
CA GLU A 94 10.38 18.28 19.52
C GLU A 94 11.46 18.67 18.50
N PHE A 95 11.09 19.22 17.33
CA PHE A 95 12.03 19.69 16.32
C PHE A 95 13.00 20.74 16.88
N GLY A 96 12.52 21.69 17.69
CA GLY A 96 13.36 22.71 18.35
C GLY A 96 14.40 22.10 19.30
N SER A 97 14.02 21.05 20.06
CA SER A 97 14.94 20.34 20.95
C SER A 97 15.98 19.49 20.20
N SER A 98 15.59 18.86 19.09
CA SER A 98 16.48 18.07 18.24
C SER A 98 17.51 18.94 17.48
N LEU A 99 17.12 20.15 17.07
CA LEU A 99 18.05 21.11 16.47
C LEU A 99 19.12 21.54 17.48
N SER A 100 18.71 21.81 18.73
CA SER A 100 19.63 22.15 19.82
C SER A 100 20.62 21.02 20.09
N HIS A 101 20.17 19.75 20.06
CA HIS A 101 21.03 18.58 20.21
C HIS A 101 22.03 18.43 19.06
N ASN A 102 21.58 18.60 17.81
CA ASN A 102 22.45 18.52 16.62
C ASN A 102 23.48 19.65 16.60
N ILE A 103 23.09 20.88 16.99
CA ILE A 103 24.00 22.02 17.12
C ILE A 103 25.01 21.77 18.25
N THR A 104 24.56 21.24 19.39
CA THR A 104 25.44 20.91 20.53
C THR A 104 26.43 19.79 20.17
N THR A 105 25.98 18.76 19.45
CA THR A 105 26.82 17.64 18.99
C THR A 105 27.80 18.10 17.90
N PHE A 106 27.34 18.95 16.97
CA PHE A 106 28.21 19.58 15.97
C PHE A 106 29.26 20.48 16.62
N ALA A 107 28.86 21.31 17.59
CA ALA A 107 29.77 22.15 18.36
C ALA A 107 30.77 21.30 19.15
N ALA A 108 30.32 20.28 19.88
CA ALA A 108 31.19 19.36 20.62
C ALA A 108 32.21 18.65 19.72
N THR A 109 31.82 18.32 18.48
CA THR A 109 32.68 17.64 17.51
C THR A 109 33.68 18.59 16.84
N ASN A 110 33.26 19.80 16.47
CA ASN A 110 34.11 20.76 15.75
C ASN A 110 34.98 21.64 16.68
N LEU A 111 34.59 21.83 17.94
CA LEU A 111 35.40 22.54 18.94
C LEU A 111 36.39 21.61 19.67
N LYS A 112 36.35 20.30 19.39
CA LYS A 112 37.28 19.31 19.96
C LYS A 112 38.71 19.63 19.55
N GLY A 113 39.56 20.03 20.50
CA GLY A 113 40.95 20.42 20.27
C GLY A 113 41.18 21.92 20.04
N THR A 114 40.16 22.75 20.18
CA THR A 114 40.30 24.23 20.21
C THR A 114 40.37 24.73 21.66
N SER A 115 40.90 25.93 21.90
CA SER A 115 40.98 26.57 23.23
C SER A 115 39.64 27.10 23.77
N LEU A 116 38.54 26.78 23.07
CA LEU A 116 37.19 27.21 23.42
C LEU A 116 36.48 26.14 24.25
N PRO A 117 35.56 26.53 25.17
CA PRO A 117 34.80 25.58 25.97
C PRO A 117 33.99 24.64 25.07
N THR A 118 34.24 23.33 25.19
CA THR A 118 33.55 22.29 24.42
C THR A 118 32.32 21.84 25.20
N PRO A 119 31.09 21.98 24.66
CA PRO A 119 29.90 21.47 25.32
C PRO A 119 29.92 19.93 25.34
N THR A 120 29.37 19.33 26.40
CA THR A 120 29.28 17.87 26.53
C THR A 120 28.20 17.35 25.56
N PRO A 121 28.46 16.31 24.75
CA PRO A 121 27.42 15.71 23.91
C PRO A 121 26.33 15.12 24.81
N SER A 122 25.10 15.64 24.71
CA SER A 122 23.93 15.01 25.32
C SER A 122 23.59 13.72 24.56
N ALA A 123 23.00 12.72 25.21
CA ALA A 123 22.58 11.49 24.54
C ALA A 123 21.59 11.81 23.40
N ALA A 124 21.65 11.07 22.29
CA ALA A 124 20.67 11.23 21.21
C ALA A 124 19.26 11.12 21.80
N PRO A 125 18.35 12.06 21.52
CA PRO A 125 16.98 11.94 21.99
C PRO A 125 16.42 10.62 21.45
N GLN A 126 15.96 9.75 22.35
CA GLN A 126 15.31 8.51 21.97
C GLN A 126 14.19 8.84 20.98
N SER A 127 14.07 8.08 19.89
CA SER A 127 13.00 8.26 18.93
C SER A 127 11.68 8.08 19.66
N VAL A 128 11.00 9.19 19.96
CA VAL A 128 9.74 9.17 20.67
C VAL A 128 8.71 8.58 19.74
N HIS A 129 8.22 7.40 20.08
CA HIS A 129 7.13 6.78 19.35
C HIS A 129 5.85 7.58 19.50
N LYS A 130 5.10 7.53 18.40
CA LYS A 130 4.17 8.59 18.05
C LYS A 130 2.72 8.12 18.01
N THR A 131 2.47 6.93 18.55
CA THR A 131 1.13 6.36 18.70
C THR A 131 0.35 6.98 19.86
N LEU A 132 -0.98 6.84 19.83
CA LEU A 132 -1.86 7.29 20.92
C LEU A 132 -1.50 6.66 22.27
N PRO A 133 -1.23 5.34 22.39
CA PRO A 133 -0.79 4.76 23.65
C PRO A 133 0.45 5.41 24.24
N HIS A 134 1.45 5.73 23.41
CA HIS A 134 2.67 6.41 23.88
C HIS A 134 2.37 7.83 24.36
N ALA A 135 1.49 8.56 23.65
CA ALA A 135 1.08 9.90 24.06
C ALA A 135 0.36 9.88 25.42
N LEU A 136 -0.56 8.94 25.64
CA LEU A 136 -1.26 8.74 26.91
C LEU A 136 -0.30 8.37 28.04
N ALA A 137 0.68 7.50 27.78
CA ALA A 137 1.71 7.14 28.75
C ALA A 137 2.50 8.38 29.20
N ARG A 138 3.02 9.18 28.25
CA ARG A 138 3.80 10.40 28.54
C ARG A 138 2.99 11.47 29.27
N ALA A 139 1.76 11.72 28.83
CA ALA A 139 0.88 12.70 29.46
C ALA A 139 0.58 12.31 30.91
N SER A 140 0.30 11.02 31.16
CA SER A 140 0.01 10.50 32.50
C SER A 140 1.23 10.51 33.41
N ALA A 141 2.42 10.16 32.89
CA ALA A 141 3.68 10.26 33.63
C ALA A 141 3.96 11.71 34.07
N THR A 142 3.75 12.67 33.16
CA THR A 142 3.95 14.10 33.45
C THR A 142 2.94 14.61 34.47
N ALA A 143 1.67 14.25 34.31
CA ALA A 143 0.62 14.63 35.25
C ALA A 143 0.85 14.03 36.64
N SER A 144 1.28 12.76 36.72
CA SER A 144 1.65 12.10 37.97
C SER A 144 2.73 12.87 38.73
N LYS A 145 3.81 13.29 38.05
CA LYS A 145 4.88 14.10 38.65
C LYS A 145 4.40 15.47 39.14
N ASN A 146 3.49 16.11 38.39
CA ASN A 146 2.97 17.43 38.74
C ASN A 146 2.01 17.38 39.93
N VAL A 147 1.23 16.30 40.05
CA VAL A 147 0.28 16.08 41.15
C VAL A 147 1.01 15.61 42.42
N GLY A 148 2.08 14.82 42.26
CA GLY A 148 2.90 14.29 43.35
C GLY A 148 2.51 12.86 43.75
N GLU A 149 3.50 12.07 44.13
CA GLU A 149 3.33 10.63 44.45
C GLU A 149 2.57 10.36 45.75
N ASP A 150 2.44 11.36 46.62
CA ASP A 150 1.65 11.26 47.86
C ASP A 150 0.14 11.39 47.62
N ASP A 151 -0.26 11.96 46.49
CA ASP A 151 -1.65 12.11 46.10
C ASP A 151 -2.19 10.85 45.38
N LYS A 152 -3.45 10.49 45.67
CA LYS A 152 -4.09 9.28 45.12
C LYS A 152 -4.25 9.36 43.60
N LEU A 153 -4.58 10.54 43.06
CA LEU A 153 -4.64 10.74 41.60
C LEU A 153 -3.24 10.68 41.00
N GLY A 154 -2.23 11.25 41.68
CA GLY A 154 -0.83 11.13 41.27
C GLY A 154 -0.38 9.66 41.13
N ARG A 155 -0.73 8.81 42.10
CA ARG A 155 -0.48 7.35 42.04
C ARG A 155 -1.26 6.64 40.94
N ALA A 156 -2.55 6.96 40.78
CA ALA A 156 -3.37 6.37 39.72
C ALA A 156 -2.83 6.70 38.32
N LEU A 157 -2.38 7.95 38.11
CA LEU A 157 -1.74 8.39 36.86
C LEU A 157 -0.41 7.69 36.61
N HIS A 158 0.36 7.40 37.67
CA HIS A 158 1.61 6.62 37.56
C HIS A 158 1.33 5.19 37.08
N LEU A 159 0.37 4.51 37.71
CA LEU A 159 -0.04 3.15 37.34
C LEU A 159 -0.58 3.10 35.90
N TYR A 160 -1.45 4.05 35.55
CA TYR A 160 -1.99 4.17 34.21
C TYR A 160 -0.89 4.40 33.16
N SER A 161 0.09 5.24 33.47
CA SER A 161 1.24 5.48 32.60
C SER A 161 2.01 4.19 32.31
N GLY A 162 2.40 3.44 33.35
CA GLY A 162 3.14 2.19 33.18
C GLY A 162 2.35 1.09 32.47
N ALA A 163 1.02 1.05 32.64
CA ALA A 163 0.15 0.18 31.86
C ALA A 163 0.18 0.55 30.36
N PHE A 164 0.11 1.85 30.05
CA PHE A 164 0.12 2.33 28.68
C PHE A 164 1.50 2.20 28.01
N GLU A 165 2.62 2.19 28.74
CA GLU A 165 3.93 1.80 28.18
C GLU A 165 3.91 0.37 27.62
N LYS A 166 3.35 -0.60 28.38
CA LYS A 166 3.22 -1.99 27.91
C LYS A 166 2.29 -2.12 26.69
N ILE A 167 1.16 -1.40 26.71
CA ILE A 167 0.22 -1.37 25.56
C ILE A 167 0.89 -0.73 24.34
N SER A 168 1.78 0.23 24.56
CA SER A 168 2.53 0.91 23.51
C SER A 168 3.51 -0.03 22.82
N ASP A 169 4.25 -0.84 23.58
CA ASP A 169 5.15 -1.86 23.03
C ASP A 169 4.37 -2.91 22.22
N ALA A 170 3.28 -3.44 22.78
CA ALA A 170 2.39 -4.38 22.10
C ALA A 170 1.85 -3.80 20.78
N ARG A 171 1.58 -2.48 20.75
CA ARG A 171 1.13 -1.79 19.56
C ARG A 171 2.22 -1.73 18.48
N LEU A 172 3.48 -1.48 18.83
CA LEU A 172 4.57 -1.47 17.87
C LEU A 172 4.78 -2.85 17.24
N THR A 173 4.74 -3.91 18.05
CA THR A 173 4.81 -5.30 17.56
C THR A 173 3.66 -5.60 16.60
N SER A 174 2.43 -5.29 16.98
CA SER A 174 1.25 -5.50 16.13
C SER A 174 1.35 -4.75 14.80
N GLN A 175 1.82 -3.49 14.82
CA GLN A 175 2.02 -2.73 13.58
C GLN A 175 3.09 -3.35 12.67
N ALA A 176 4.20 -3.83 13.25
CA ALA A 176 5.23 -4.53 12.49
C ALA A 176 4.69 -5.82 11.85
N ASP A 177 3.91 -6.60 12.59
CA ASP A 177 3.27 -7.82 12.12
C ASP A 177 2.24 -7.54 11.01
N ILE A 178 1.41 -6.49 11.15
CA ILE A 178 0.46 -6.08 10.11
C ILE A 178 1.19 -5.63 8.84
N ARG A 179 2.27 -4.86 8.99
CA ARG A 179 3.04 -4.36 7.85
C ARG A 179 3.67 -5.50 7.04
N THR A 180 4.29 -6.45 7.73
CA THR A 180 5.05 -7.53 7.12
C THR A 180 4.17 -8.71 6.70
N GLY A 181 3.19 -9.09 7.52
CA GLY A 181 2.33 -10.25 7.29
C GLY A 181 1.08 -9.96 6.46
N PHE A 182 0.66 -8.71 6.35
CA PHE A 182 -0.54 -8.34 5.59
C PHE A 182 -0.26 -7.30 4.50
N LEU A 183 0.21 -6.08 4.84
CA LEU A 183 0.28 -4.98 3.87
C LEU A 183 1.22 -5.26 2.69
N GLN A 184 2.46 -5.68 3.00
CA GLN A 184 3.46 -6.00 1.99
C GLN A 184 3.00 -7.11 1.03
N PRO A 185 2.63 -8.32 1.51
CA PRO A 185 2.23 -9.40 0.61
C PRO A 185 0.93 -9.08 -0.15
N TRP A 186 -0.05 -8.40 0.48
CA TRP A 186 -1.27 -7.96 -0.21
C TRP A 186 -0.97 -7.01 -1.38
N GLN A 187 -0.02 -6.09 -1.19
CA GLN A 187 0.41 -5.19 -2.25
C GLN A 187 1.25 -5.92 -3.33
N VAL A 188 2.05 -6.92 -2.95
CA VAL A 188 2.76 -7.78 -3.89
C VAL A 188 1.78 -8.54 -4.77
N THR A 189 0.74 -9.19 -4.23
CA THR A 189 -0.28 -9.89 -5.01
C THR A 189 -0.96 -8.94 -6.02
N LEU A 190 -1.31 -7.72 -5.60
CA LEU A 190 -1.92 -6.70 -6.47
C LEU A 190 -1.00 -6.26 -7.61
N ASN A 191 0.28 -6.02 -7.32
CA ASN A 191 1.25 -5.48 -8.28
C ASN A 191 1.91 -6.56 -9.16
N SER A 192 1.76 -7.84 -8.83
CA SER A 192 2.37 -8.95 -9.57
C SER A 192 1.32 -9.79 -10.29
N SER A 193 0.72 -10.77 -9.63
CA SER A 193 -0.18 -11.76 -10.23
C SER A 193 -1.44 -11.11 -10.80
N ILE A 194 -2.09 -10.22 -10.04
CA ILE A 194 -3.27 -9.49 -10.53
C ILE A 194 -2.88 -8.56 -11.69
N ALA A 195 -1.79 -7.80 -11.57
CA ALA A 195 -1.34 -6.93 -12.65
C ALA A 195 -0.99 -7.69 -13.94
N ALA A 196 -0.38 -8.88 -13.82
CA ALA A 196 -0.07 -9.75 -14.95
C ALA A 196 -1.34 -10.26 -15.65
N ALA A 197 -2.34 -10.73 -14.88
CA ALA A 197 -3.64 -11.14 -15.44
C ALA A 197 -4.34 -9.98 -16.17
N MET A 198 -4.32 -8.78 -15.58
CA MET A 198 -4.92 -7.58 -16.19
C MET A 198 -4.21 -7.17 -17.48
N LYS A 199 -2.88 -7.30 -17.53
CA LYS A 199 -2.09 -7.05 -18.75
C LYS A 199 -2.41 -8.09 -19.85
N ALA A 200 -2.55 -9.35 -19.49
CA ALA A 200 -2.91 -10.41 -20.44
C ALA A 200 -4.32 -10.19 -21.00
N ARG A 201 -5.29 -9.79 -20.18
CA ARG A 201 -6.64 -9.41 -20.63
C ARG A 201 -6.63 -8.22 -21.59
N ALA A 202 -5.83 -7.20 -21.29
CA ALA A 202 -5.64 -6.08 -22.21
C ALA A 202 -5.06 -6.55 -23.56
N ALA A 203 -4.14 -7.51 -23.55
CA ALA A 203 -3.58 -8.09 -24.77
C ALA A 203 -4.63 -8.86 -25.59
N VAL A 204 -5.52 -9.64 -24.95
CA VAL A 204 -6.65 -10.32 -25.61
C VAL A 204 -7.59 -9.31 -26.25
N ARG A 205 -7.92 -8.23 -25.55
CA ARG A 205 -8.76 -7.16 -26.11
C ARG A 205 -8.13 -6.55 -27.37
N VAL A 206 -6.81 -6.33 -27.35
CA VAL A 206 -6.08 -5.79 -28.50
C VAL A 206 -6.07 -6.79 -29.66
N SER A 207 -5.75 -8.07 -29.43
CA SER A 207 -5.74 -9.07 -30.51
C SER A 207 -7.13 -9.31 -31.10
N ARG A 208 -8.19 -9.25 -30.29
CA ARG A 208 -9.57 -9.32 -30.80
C ARG A 208 -9.89 -8.14 -31.74
N LEU A 209 -9.51 -6.92 -31.37
CA LEU A 209 -9.66 -5.74 -32.23
C LEU A 209 -8.82 -5.84 -33.51
N GLU A 210 -7.62 -6.41 -33.43
CA GLU A 210 -6.76 -6.66 -34.60
C GLU A 210 -7.42 -7.67 -35.56
N LEU A 211 -7.95 -8.77 -35.03
CA LEU A 211 -8.67 -9.77 -35.82
C LEU A 211 -9.87 -9.17 -36.54
N ASP A 212 -10.68 -8.36 -35.85
CA ASP A 212 -11.84 -7.73 -36.47
C ASP A 212 -11.44 -6.71 -37.55
N GLY A 213 -10.32 -6.00 -37.35
CA GLY A 213 -9.72 -5.14 -38.37
C GLY A 213 -9.22 -5.91 -39.60
N CYS A 214 -8.59 -7.07 -39.41
CA CYS A 214 -8.14 -7.96 -40.48
C CYS A 214 -9.34 -8.56 -41.24
N LYS A 215 -10.38 -9.02 -40.54
CA LYS A 215 -11.64 -9.51 -41.14
C LYS A 215 -12.32 -8.43 -41.98
N ALA A 216 -12.40 -7.20 -41.48
CA ALA A 216 -12.94 -6.07 -42.23
C ALA A 216 -12.11 -5.74 -43.47
N SER A 217 -10.78 -5.82 -43.37
CA SER A 217 -9.86 -5.59 -44.49
C SER A 217 -9.99 -6.67 -45.56
N LEU A 218 -10.16 -7.93 -45.17
CA LEU A 218 -10.41 -9.06 -46.08
C LEU A 218 -11.72 -8.88 -46.86
N LYS A 219 -12.81 -8.44 -46.20
CA LYS A 219 -14.09 -8.15 -46.88
C LYS A 219 -13.97 -7.09 -47.98
N GLY A 220 -13.01 -6.17 -47.88
CA GLY A 220 -12.77 -5.11 -48.86
C GLY A 220 -11.57 -5.34 -49.80
N ALA A 221 -10.92 -6.50 -49.73
CA ALA A 221 -9.71 -6.79 -50.50
C ALA A 221 -10.03 -7.05 -51.99
N SER A 222 -9.15 -6.59 -52.88
CA SER A 222 -9.23 -6.95 -54.30
C SER A 222 -8.62 -8.34 -54.55
N ALA A 223 -8.98 -9.00 -55.65
CA ALA A 223 -8.50 -10.35 -56.00
C ALA A 223 -6.96 -10.50 -55.98
N ALA A 224 -6.21 -9.42 -56.26
CA ALA A 224 -4.75 -9.41 -56.23
C ALA A 224 -4.15 -9.37 -54.80
N LYS A 225 -4.93 -8.97 -53.79
CA LYS A 225 -4.52 -8.87 -52.38
C LYS A 225 -5.28 -9.83 -51.47
N GLU A 226 -6.20 -10.61 -52.02
CA GLU A 226 -7.09 -11.50 -51.27
C GLU A 226 -6.30 -12.55 -50.48
N GLU A 227 -5.31 -13.19 -51.12
CA GLU A 227 -4.49 -14.21 -50.45
C GLU A 227 -3.69 -13.63 -49.27
N GLN A 228 -3.10 -12.45 -49.46
CA GLN A 228 -2.37 -11.76 -48.39
C GLN A 228 -3.31 -11.40 -47.23
N ALA A 229 -4.51 -10.92 -47.52
CA ALA A 229 -5.49 -10.58 -46.49
C ALA A 229 -6.02 -11.84 -45.75
N ARG A 230 -6.10 -13.00 -46.42
CA ARG A 230 -6.44 -14.28 -45.77
C ARG A 230 -5.37 -14.71 -44.78
N LEU A 231 -4.11 -14.66 -45.17
CA LEU A 231 -2.98 -14.96 -44.28
C LEU A 231 -2.93 -14.01 -43.07
N GLU A 232 -3.26 -12.73 -43.25
CA GLU A 232 -3.32 -11.77 -42.14
C GLU A 232 -4.45 -12.08 -41.14
N VAL A 233 -5.59 -12.59 -41.62
CA VAL A 233 -6.67 -13.07 -40.75
C VAL A 233 -6.25 -14.31 -39.98
N GLU A 234 -5.70 -15.32 -40.65
CA GLU A 234 -5.22 -16.57 -40.01
C GLU A 234 -4.20 -16.27 -38.89
N ASN A 235 -3.20 -15.43 -39.18
CA ASN A 235 -2.21 -15.01 -38.18
C ASN A 235 -2.84 -14.27 -36.99
N ALA A 236 -3.90 -13.49 -37.21
CA ALA A 236 -4.60 -12.78 -36.14
C ALA A 236 -5.51 -13.70 -35.32
N GLU A 237 -6.06 -14.75 -35.92
CA GLU A 237 -6.83 -15.80 -35.22
C GLU A 237 -5.93 -16.60 -34.29
N ASP A 238 -4.78 -17.06 -34.77
CA ASP A 238 -3.80 -17.79 -33.96
C ASP A 238 -3.30 -16.94 -32.77
N ASP A 239 -2.99 -15.66 -33.00
CA ASP A 239 -2.56 -14.74 -31.94
C ASP A 239 -3.67 -14.49 -30.90
N LEU A 240 -4.94 -14.41 -31.34
CA LEU A 240 -6.07 -14.30 -30.41
C LEU A 240 -6.22 -15.56 -29.56
N VAL A 241 -6.14 -16.75 -30.16
CA VAL A 241 -6.22 -18.03 -29.44
C VAL A 241 -5.11 -18.10 -28.39
N GLN A 242 -3.86 -17.87 -28.79
CA GLN A 242 -2.71 -17.93 -27.89
C GLN A 242 -2.83 -16.94 -26.72
N LYS A 243 -3.19 -15.68 -26.99
CA LYS A 243 -3.36 -14.67 -25.93
C LYS A 243 -4.51 -15.02 -25.00
N THR A 244 -5.58 -15.61 -25.52
CA THR A 244 -6.74 -16.04 -24.72
C THR A 244 -6.36 -17.17 -23.77
N GLU A 245 -5.62 -18.18 -24.25
CA GLU A 245 -5.12 -19.28 -23.42
C GLU A 245 -4.21 -18.78 -22.29
N VAL A 246 -3.26 -17.89 -22.61
CA VAL A 246 -2.36 -17.28 -21.62
C VAL A 246 -3.14 -16.49 -20.58
N ALA A 247 -4.12 -15.69 -21.01
CA ALA A 247 -4.96 -14.91 -20.10
C ALA A 247 -5.80 -15.81 -19.19
N ILE A 248 -6.39 -16.89 -19.72
CA ILE A 248 -7.13 -17.88 -18.92
C ILE A 248 -6.24 -18.49 -17.85
N GLY A 249 -5.02 -18.94 -18.21
CA GLY A 249 -4.07 -19.51 -17.27
C GLY A 249 -3.70 -18.56 -16.13
N LEU A 250 -3.41 -17.29 -16.46
CA LEU A 250 -3.10 -16.27 -15.45
C LEU A 250 -4.30 -15.92 -14.56
N MET A 251 -5.51 -15.83 -15.13
CA MET A 251 -6.72 -15.56 -14.35
C MET A 251 -7.03 -16.71 -13.38
N LYS A 252 -6.89 -17.97 -13.81
CA LYS A 252 -7.05 -19.14 -12.93
C LYS A 252 -6.02 -19.13 -11.80
N THR A 253 -4.75 -18.88 -12.14
CA THR A 253 -3.66 -18.77 -11.15
C THR A 253 -3.95 -17.71 -10.09
N VAL A 254 -4.48 -16.54 -10.51
CA VAL A 254 -4.86 -15.45 -9.59
C VAL A 254 -6.00 -15.87 -8.65
N LEU A 255 -7.03 -16.54 -9.19
CA LEU A 255 -8.20 -16.97 -8.41
C LEU A 255 -7.91 -18.14 -7.47
N GLU A 256 -6.92 -18.96 -7.78
CA GLU A 256 -6.49 -20.12 -6.98
C GLU A 256 -5.38 -19.78 -5.99
N ASN A 257 -4.84 -18.56 -6.01
CA ASN A 257 -3.78 -18.13 -5.09
C ASN A 257 -4.32 -18.09 -3.64
N PRO A 258 -3.77 -18.89 -2.69
CA PRO A 258 -4.21 -18.89 -1.30
C PRO A 258 -3.68 -17.68 -0.50
N GLU A 259 -2.69 -16.96 -1.03
CA GLU A 259 -1.98 -15.88 -0.34
C GLU A 259 -2.89 -14.79 0.24
N PRO A 260 -3.92 -14.26 -0.45
CA PRO A 260 -4.82 -13.26 0.14
C PRO A 260 -5.52 -13.75 1.41
N LEU A 261 -5.91 -15.03 1.47
CA LEU A 261 -6.53 -15.61 2.67
C LEU A 261 -5.53 -15.74 3.82
N LEU A 262 -4.29 -16.13 3.51
CA LEU A 262 -3.21 -16.19 4.50
C LEU A 262 -2.88 -14.80 5.05
N ASN A 263 -2.81 -13.78 4.18
CA ASN A 263 -2.58 -12.39 4.56
C ASN A 263 -3.71 -11.88 5.48
N LEU A 264 -4.97 -12.16 5.14
CA LEU A 264 -6.11 -11.76 5.95
C LEU A 264 -6.09 -12.44 7.33
N ASN A 265 -5.68 -13.72 7.39
CA ASN A 265 -5.47 -14.41 8.66
C ASN A 265 -4.36 -13.74 9.50
N ALA A 266 -3.24 -13.38 8.87
CA ALA A 266 -2.15 -12.69 9.55
C ALA A 266 -2.60 -11.33 10.13
N LEU A 267 -3.40 -10.56 9.39
CA LEU A 267 -4.01 -9.32 9.89
C LEU A 267 -4.87 -9.59 11.13
N ALA A 268 -5.81 -10.53 11.04
CA ALA A 268 -6.70 -10.86 12.15
C ALA A 268 -5.93 -11.34 13.39
N LYS A 269 -4.87 -12.15 13.19
CA LYS A 269 -4.00 -12.62 14.27
C LYS A 269 -3.24 -11.47 14.94
N ALA A 270 -2.63 -10.58 14.16
CA ALA A 270 -1.89 -9.44 14.70
C ALA A 270 -2.78 -8.48 15.49
N GLN A 271 -4.04 -8.30 15.04
CA GLN A 271 -5.06 -7.53 15.76
C GLN A 271 -5.48 -8.24 17.06
N LEU A 272 -5.79 -9.54 16.99
CA LEU A 272 -6.22 -10.33 18.14
C LEU A 272 -5.16 -10.31 19.26
N VAL A 273 -3.89 -10.54 18.91
CA VAL A 273 -2.79 -10.55 19.89
C VAL A 273 -2.68 -9.20 20.58
N TYR A 274 -2.75 -8.09 19.84
CA TYR A 274 -2.72 -6.76 20.41
C TYR A 274 -3.89 -6.50 21.36
N PHE A 275 -5.13 -6.77 20.92
CA PHE A 275 -6.30 -6.51 21.74
C PHE A 275 -6.35 -7.40 22.99
N ALA A 276 -5.90 -8.65 22.91
CA ALA A 276 -5.79 -9.54 24.06
C ALA A 276 -4.79 -9.01 25.09
N GLN A 277 -3.59 -8.62 24.67
CA GLN A 277 -2.58 -8.04 25.56
C GLN A 277 -3.06 -6.72 26.18
N ALA A 278 -3.68 -5.85 25.39
CA ALA A 278 -4.23 -4.60 25.88
C ALA A 278 -5.35 -4.83 26.91
N ALA A 279 -6.23 -5.81 26.69
CA ALA A 279 -7.29 -6.16 27.62
C ALA A 279 -6.74 -6.69 28.94
N GLU A 280 -5.71 -7.56 28.90
CA GLU A 280 -5.05 -8.08 30.10
C GLU A 280 -4.42 -6.95 30.92
N VAL A 281 -3.65 -6.07 30.27
CA VAL A 281 -2.99 -4.94 30.94
C VAL A 281 -4.01 -3.95 31.51
N LEU A 282 -5.07 -3.63 30.76
CA LEU A 282 -6.12 -2.72 31.21
C LEU A 282 -6.94 -3.32 32.36
N SER A 283 -7.22 -4.62 32.33
CA SER A 283 -7.91 -5.30 33.42
C SER A 283 -7.10 -5.24 34.71
N SER A 284 -5.78 -5.39 34.63
CA SER A 284 -4.92 -5.29 35.83
C SER A 284 -4.92 -3.87 36.40
N VAL A 285 -4.63 -2.86 35.57
CA VAL A 285 -4.52 -1.47 36.06
C VAL A 285 -5.87 -0.90 36.51
N GLN A 286 -6.98 -1.35 35.90
CA GLN A 286 -8.31 -0.92 36.31
C GLN A 286 -8.62 -1.36 37.75
N GLY A 287 -8.24 -2.59 38.14
CA GLY A 287 -8.39 -3.06 39.51
C GLY A 287 -7.60 -2.21 40.52
N ASP A 288 -6.34 -1.90 40.21
CA ASP A 288 -5.51 -1.06 41.07
C ASP A 288 -6.09 0.37 41.23
N ILE A 289 -6.59 0.94 40.13
CA ILE A 289 -7.20 2.28 40.14
C ILE A 289 -8.54 2.28 40.88
N GLU A 290 -9.33 1.21 40.77
CA GLU A 290 -10.60 1.05 41.49
C GLU A 290 -10.39 1.03 43.01
N GLU A 291 -9.36 0.34 43.48
CA GLU A 291 -9.00 0.35 44.90
C GLU A 291 -8.64 1.78 45.38
N LEU A 292 -7.83 2.51 44.61
CA LEU A 292 -7.48 3.90 44.91
C LEU A 292 -8.72 4.81 44.92
N ALA A 293 -9.64 4.62 43.97
CA ALA A 293 -10.88 5.38 43.87
C ALA A 293 -11.79 5.13 45.08
N ALA A 294 -12.03 3.86 45.45
CA ALA A 294 -12.83 3.51 46.61
C ALA A 294 -12.22 4.10 47.91
N ALA A 295 -10.90 4.05 48.06
CA ALA A 295 -10.21 4.66 49.18
C ALA A 295 -10.33 6.20 49.19
N ALA A 296 -10.35 6.85 48.02
CA ALA A 296 -10.56 8.30 47.91
C ALA A 296 -11.99 8.69 48.32
N GLU A 297 -13.01 7.98 47.81
CA GLU A 297 -14.41 8.22 48.15
C GLU A 297 -14.68 8.01 49.63
N GLY A 298 -14.15 6.92 50.21
CA GLY A 298 -14.33 6.62 51.63
C GLY A 298 -13.76 7.73 52.54
N HIS A 299 -12.61 8.28 52.18
CA HIS A 299 -12.02 9.41 52.92
C HIS A 299 -12.87 10.69 52.77
N TYR A 300 -13.31 10.98 51.54
CA TYR A 300 -14.14 12.15 51.26
C TYR A 300 -15.45 12.13 52.05
N ARG A 301 -16.16 10.99 52.07
CA ARG A 301 -17.42 10.86 52.84
C ARG A 301 -17.20 11.10 54.33
N LYS A 302 -16.20 10.42 54.92
CA LYS A 302 -15.86 10.58 56.36
C LYS A 302 -15.54 12.03 56.74
N SER A 303 -14.85 12.78 55.88
CA SER A 303 -14.52 14.18 56.15
C SER A 303 -15.72 15.14 56.18
N ARG A 304 -16.89 14.69 55.71
CA ARG A 304 -18.12 15.50 55.60
C ARG A 304 -19.22 15.08 56.57
N ASP A 305 -19.03 13.97 57.28
CA ASP A 305 -19.95 13.48 58.32
C ASP A 305 -19.65 14.11 59.71
N HIS A 306 -18.77 15.11 59.75
CA HIS A 306 -18.42 15.96 60.91
C HIS A 306 -18.77 17.41 60.61
#